data_AF-L5KIF0-F1
#
_entry.id   AF-L5KIF0-F1
#
_cell.length_a   1.000
_cell.length_b   1.000
_cell.length_c   1.000
_cell.angle_alpha   90.00
_cell.angle_beta   90.00
_cell.angle_gamma   90.00
#
_symmetry.space_group_name_H-M   'P 1'
#
loop_
_entity.id
_entity.type
_entity.pdbx_description
1 polymer ?
#
loop_
_entity_poly.entity_id
_entity_poly.type
_entity_poly.pdbx_seq_one_letter_code
_entity_poly.pdbx_strand_id
1 'polypeptide(L)' 'MANINKGYTSARSYNATLGNFSKATFDAISESYNYFTPDLSKETVFTKSPYQEFTGHLVKTQLPAMATTQFLYTKNKVN' A
#
# COMPACT_ATOMS: atom_id res chain seq x y z
N MET A 1 14.78 -3.81 8.78
CA MET A 1 15.55 -2.69 9.36
C MET A 1 15.47 -1.51 8.41
N ALA A 2 15.19 -0.31 8.90
CA ALA A 2 15.25 0.89 8.07
C ALA A 2 16.73 1.24 7.79
N ASN A 3 17.04 1.60 6.54
CA ASN A 3 18.41 1.96 6.12
C ASN A 3 18.74 3.42 6.50
N ILE A 4 18.77 3.72 7.81
CA ILE A 4 19.05 5.06 8.35
C ILE A 4 20.49 5.10 8.86
N ASN A 5 21.37 5.84 8.18
CA ASN A 5 22.81 5.89 8.51
C ASN A 5 23.15 6.69 9.77
N LYS A 6 22.36 7.72 10.08
CA LYS A 6 22.60 8.62 11.21
C LYS A 6 21.27 8.96 11.89
N GLY A 7 21.22 8.81 13.20
CA GLY A 7 20.06 9.13 14.02
C GLY A 7 20.41 9.05 15.49
N TYR A 8 19.72 9.84 16.31
CA TYR A 8 19.77 9.75 17.76
C TYR A 8 18.46 9.16 18.26
N THR A 9 18.54 8.29 19.27
CA THR A 9 17.36 7.64 19.85
C THR A 9 17.29 7.92 21.34
N SER A 10 16.08 8.23 21.81
CA SER A 10 15.75 8.26 23.22
C SER A 10 14.45 7.51 23.41
N ALA A 11 14.36 6.73 24.49
CA ALA A 11 13.19 5.95 24.81
C ALA A 11 12.83 6.19 26.27
N ARG A 12 11.56 6.51 26.53
CA ARG A 12 11.02 6.79 27.87
C ARG A 12 9.90 5.79 28.16
N SER A 13 9.68 5.44 29.43
CA SER A 13 8.71 4.43 29.92
C SER A 13 9.23 2.97 29.88
N TYR A 14 8.34 2.01 30.15
CA TYR A 14 8.60 0.58 30.27
C TYR A 14 8.94 -0.06 28.90
N ASN A 15 10.17 0.19 28.45
CA ASN A 15 10.79 -0.43 27.27
C ASN A 15 11.40 -1.81 27.59
N ALA A 16 11.15 -2.35 28.79
CA ALA A 16 11.76 -3.59 29.26
C ALA A 16 11.28 -4.82 28.46
N THR A 17 10.15 -4.71 27.74
CA THR A 17 9.70 -5.74 26.81
C THR A 17 10.13 -5.40 25.38
N LEU A 18 10.81 -6.34 24.74
CA LEU A 18 11.29 -6.21 23.36
C LEU A 18 10.15 -5.87 22.38
N GLY A 19 8.95 -6.43 22.59
CA GLY A 19 7.80 -6.19 21.73
C GLY A 19 7.32 -4.73 21.73
N ASN A 20 7.22 -4.11 22.91
CA ASN A 20 6.80 -2.71 23.01
C ASN A 20 7.84 -1.77 22.41
N PHE A 21 9.12 -2.02 22.69
CA PHE A 21 10.21 -1.21 22.14
C PHE A 21 10.30 -1.34 20.60
N SER A 22 10.13 -2.56 20.07
CA SER A 22 10.12 -2.81 18.63
C SER A 22 8.94 -2.13 17.94
N LYS A 23 7.74 -2.20 18.55
CA LYS A 23 6.55 -1.53 18.05
C LYS A 23 6.71 -0.01 18.06
N ALA A 24 7.17 0.57 19.18
CA ALA A 24 7.39 2.01 19.28
C ALA A 24 8.38 2.53 18.25
N THR A 25 9.45 1.76 17.98
CA THR A 25 10.43 2.09 16.95
C THR A 25 9.84 2.00 15.55
N PHE A 26 9.05 0.95 15.26
CA PHE A 26 8.38 0.79 13.97
C PHE A 26 7.39 1.92 13.72
N ASP A 27 6.56 2.25 14.72
CA ASP A 27 5.58 3.33 14.66
C ASP A 27 6.30 4.66 14.38
N ALA A 28 7.36 4.99 15.12
CA ALA A 28 8.13 6.23 14.91
C ALA A 28 8.75 6.33 13.50
N ILE A 29 9.22 5.22 12.93
CA ILE A 29 9.73 5.19 11.55
C ILE A 29 8.59 5.38 10.55
N SER A 30 7.42 4.77 10.77
CA SER A 30 6.27 4.92 9.88
C SER A 30 5.77 6.36 9.82
N GLU A 31 5.75 7.05 10.97
CA GLU A 31 5.35 8.45 11.08
C GLU A 31 6.27 9.41 10.30
N SER A 32 7.50 9.00 9.96
CA SER A 32 8.41 9.83 9.16
C SER A 32 7.86 10.19 7.78
N TYR A 33 7.04 9.31 7.16
CA TYR A 33 6.36 9.60 5.90
C TYR A 33 5.02 10.32 6.10
N ASN A 34 4.40 10.16 7.28
CA ASN A 34 3.15 10.85 7.61
C ASN A 34 3.39 12.31 8.00
N TYR A 35 4.61 12.65 8.40
CA TYR A 35 4.98 14.01 8.78
C TYR A 35 5.02 14.96 7.59
N PHE A 36 4.17 15.98 7.61
CA PHE A 36 4.09 16.97 6.54
C PHE A 36 5.21 18.00 6.67
N THR A 37 6.09 18.06 5.66
CA THR A 37 7.13 19.09 5.53
C THR A 37 6.76 20.07 4.43
N PRO A 38 7.23 21.34 4.47
CA PRO A 38 6.92 22.33 3.43
C PRO A 38 7.30 21.90 2.00
N ASP A 39 8.29 21.03 1.81
CA ASP A 39 8.65 20.51 0.48
C ASP A 39 7.56 19.62 -0.13
N LEU A 40 6.76 18.95 0.72
CA LEU A 40 5.62 18.14 0.32
C LEU A 40 4.34 18.95 0.07
N SER A 41 4.38 20.28 0.19
CA SER A 41 3.22 21.16 -0.05
C SER A 41 2.86 21.39 -1.52
N LYS A 42 3.66 20.84 -2.44
CA LYS A 42 3.38 20.87 -3.88
C LYS A 42 2.11 20.08 -4.18
N GLU A 43 1.37 20.53 -5.18
CA GLU A 43 0.15 19.86 -5.63
C GLU A 43 0.44 18.41 -6.05
N THR A 44 -0.39 17.48 -5.60
CA THR A 44 -0.24 16.05 -5.91
C THR A 44 -0.87 15.71 -7.25
N VAL A 45 -0.15 14.96 -8.09
CA VAL A 45 -0.69 14.44 -9.35
C VAL A 45 -1.25 13.04 -9.11
N PHE A 46 -2.56 12.87 -9.29
CA PHE A 46 -3.22 11.57 -9.15
C PHE A 46 -2.96 10.70 -10.38
N THR A 47 -2.33 9.55 -10.19
CA THR A 47 -2.15 8.52 -11.22
C THR A 47 -3.20 7.42 -11.06
N LYS A 48 -3.36 6.59 -12.10
CA LYS A 48 -4.22 5.40 -12.03
C LYS A 48 -3.72 4.47 -10.91
N SER A 49 -4.65 3.84 -10.19
CA SER A 49 -4.26 2.83 -9.22
C SER A 49 -3.74 1.57 -9.92
N PRO A 50 -2.85 0.79 -9.28
CA PRO A 50 -2.34 -0.45 -9.89
C PRO A 50 -3.46 -1.43 -10.27
N TYR A 51 -4.54 -1.49 -9.48
CA TYR A 51 -5.70 -2.32 -9.81
C TYR A 51 -6.37 -1.88 -11.11
N GLN A 52 -6.52 -0.57 -11.33
CA GLN A 52 -7.10 -0.02 -12.55
C GLN A 52 -6.17 -0.20 -13.75
N GLU A 53 -4.86 -0.06 -13.56
CA GLU A 53 -3.86 -0.21 -14.62
C GLU A 53 -3.73 -1.68 -15.07
N PHE A 54 -3.72 -2.62 -14.14
CA PHE A 54 -3.52 -4.04 -14.43
C PHE A 54 -4.81 -4.86 -14.51
N THR A 55 -5.99 -4.22 -14.61
CA THR A 55 -7.30 -4.90 -14.66
C THR A 55 -7.34 -6.04 -15.70
N GLY A 56 -6.76 -5.85 -16.89
CA GLY A 56 -6.75 -6.88 -17.93
C GLY A 56 -5.94 -8.13 -17.54
N HIS A 57 -4.85 -7.95 -16.81
CA HIS A 57 -4.03 -9.06 -16.29
C HIS A 57 -4.73 -9.76 -15.12
N LEU A 58 -5.33 -8.99 -14.20
CA LEU A 58 -6.02 -9.53 -13.02
C LEU A 58 -7.24 -10.39 -13.41
N VAL A 59 -8.03 -9.97 -14.41
CA VAL A 59 -9.17 -10.75 -14.90
C VAL A 59 -8.73 -12.11 -15.45
N LYS A 60 -7.61 -12.14 -16.19
CA LYS A 60 -7.07 -13.37 -16.79
C LYS A 60 -6.53 -14.36 -15.74
N THR A 61 -5.98 -13.86 -14.64
CA THR A 61 -5.29 -14.69 -13.64
C THR A 61 -6.14 -15.03 -12.42
N GLN A 62 -6.99 -14.13 -11.93
CA GLN A 62 -7.75 -14.30 -10.68
C GLN A 62 -9.21 -14.74 -10.90
N LEU A 63 -9.76 -14.53 -12.10
CA LEU A 63 -11.17 -14.77 -12.38
C LEU A 63 -11.34 -15.72 -13.58
N PRO A 64 -11.08 -17.03 -13.41
CA PRO A 64 -11.48 -18.01 -14.42
C PRO A 64 -12.99 -18.00 -14.69
N ALA A 65 -13.79 -17.37 -13.83
CA ALA A 65 -15.25 -17.27 -13.95
C ALA A 65 -15.78 -16.05 -14.73
N MET A 66 -15.03 -14.95 -14.87
CA MET A 66 -15.52 -13.75 -15.58
C MET A 66 -15.37 -13.83 -17.10
N ALA A 67 -14.40 -14.62 -17.58
CA ALA A 67 -14.35 -14.98 -19.00
C ALA A 67 -15.62 -15.73 -19.42
N THR A 68 -16.17 -16.56 -18.53
CA THR A 68 -17.40 -17.32 -18.76
C THR A 68 -18.63 -16.42 -18.77
N THR A 69 -18.74 -15.44 -17.85
CA THR A 69 -19.90 -14.52 -17.83
C THR A 69 -19.90 -13.53 -18.98
N GLN A 70 -18.74 -12.99 -19.40
CA GLN A 70 -18.63 -12.17 -20.62
C GLN A 70 -18.98 -13.01 -21.87
N PHE A 71 -18.47 -14.24 -21.99
CA PHE A 71 -18.80 -15.14 -23.09
C PHE A 71 -20.30 -15.49 -23.14
N LEU A 72 -20.92 -15.84 -22.00
CA LEU A 72 -22.35 -16.12 -21.90
C LEU A 72 -23.22 -14.87 -22.14
N TYR A 73 -22.80 -13.70 -21.65
CA TYR A 73 -23.48 -12.43 -21.90
C TYR A 73 -23.44 -12.06 -23.40
N THR A 74 -22.32 -12.30 -24.09
CA THR A 74 -22.22 -12.07 -25.54
C THR A 74 -23.04 -13.07 -26.34
N LYS A 75 -23.07 -14.35 -25.95
CA LYS A 75 -23.88 -15.41 -26.59
C LYS A 75 -25.38 -15.14 -26.47
N ASN A 76 -25.85 -14.65 -25.33
CA ASN A 76 -27.28 -14.37 -25.09
C ASN A 76 -27.78 -13.06 -25.72
N LYS A 77 -26.88 -12.18 -26.18
CA LYS A 77 -27.27 -10.93 -26.89
C LYS A 77 -27.32 -11.08 -28.41
N VAL A 78 -26.81 -12.20 -28.95
CA VAL A 78 -26.78 -12.52 -30.38
C VAL A 78 -27.87 -13.53 -30.75
N ASN A 79 -28.80 -13.81 -29.83
CA ASN A 79 -30.05 -14.53 -30.07
C ASN A 79 -31.24 -13.61 -29.85
#